data_AF-A0A5E4NSU8-F1
#
_entry.id   AF-A0A5E4NSU8-F1
#
_cell.length_a   1.000
_cell.length_b   1.000
_cell.length_c   1.000
_cell.angle_alpha   90.00
_cell.angle_beta   90.00
_cell.angle_gamma   90.00
#
_symmetry.space_group_name_H-M   'P 1'
#
loop_
_entity.id
_entity.type
_entity.pdbx_description
1 polymer ?
#
loop_
_entity_poly.entity_id
_entity_poly.type
_entity_poly.pdbx_seq_one_letter_code
_entity_poly.pdbx_strand_id
1 'polypeptide(L)'
;MIITNEKETKFEKENNCHECEKSLMDLPPILVKKQRILNEIEKNMGNIRNKKYERLTILNNKIDVLLLTDVMENYSDVSIKHFKLDSVHYYKTPGFAWNAMHRKT
;
A
#
# COMPACT_ATOMS: atom_id res chain seq x y z
N MET A 1 62.00 35.42 -30.90
CA MET A 1 60.76 35.61 -30.13
C MET A 1 60.08 34.24 -30.04
N ILE A 2 60.43 33.48 -29.00
CA ILE A 2 59.95 32.10 -28.82
C ILE A 2 58.90 32.15 -27.71
N ILE A 3 57.66 31.84 -28.08
CA ILE A 3 56.56 31.63 -27.15
C ILE A 3 56.84 30.30 -26.45
N THR A 4 57.05 30.30 -25.12
CA THR A 4 57.09 29.06 -24.35
C THR A 4 55.75 28.86 -23.68
N ASN A 5 55.14 27.72 -24.01
CA ASN A 5 53.83 27.28 -23.53
C ASN A 5 53.86 27.12 -22.01
N GLU A 6 53.06 27.92 -21.30
CA GLU A 6 52.70 27.65 -19.91
C GLU A 6 51.89 26.35 -19.89
N LYS A 7 52.52 25.28 -19.41
CA LYS A 7 51.82 24.02 -19.16
C LYS A 7 50.90 24.26 -17.97
N GLU A 8 49.62 24.47 -18.23
CA GLU A 8 48.56 24.27 -17.23
C GLU A 8 48.65 22.81 -16.77
N THR A 9 49.36 22.58 -15.67
CA THR A 9 49.28 21.31 -14.97
C THR A 9 47.89 21.27 -14.38
N LYS A 10 46.98 20.54 -15.06
CA LYS A 10 45.73 20.08 -14.45
C LYS A 10 46.14 19.25 -13.24
N PHE A 11 46.14 19.88 -12.07
CA PHE A 11 46.17 19.16 -10.81
C PHE A 11 44.87 18.35 -10.79
N GLU A 12 44.95 17.08 -11.19
CA GLU A 12 43.91 16.10 -10.91
C GLU A 12 43.84 16.04 -9.37
N LYS A 13 42.86 16.73 -8.79
CA LYS A 13 42.63 16.70 -7.35
C LYS A 13 42.25 15.26 -7.01
N GLU A 14 43.23 14.46 -6.61
CA GLU A 14 42.97 13.20 -5.94
C GLU A 14 42.05 13.53 -4.76
N ASN A 15 40.81 13.04 -4.81
CA ASN A 15 39.82 13.28 -3.77
C ASN A 15 40.14 12.48 -2.51
N ASN A 16 41.39 12.10 -2.25
CA ASN A 16 41.78 11.32 -1.09
C ASN A 16 42.84 12.08 -0.29
N CYS A 17 42.71 12.06 1.03
CA CYS A 17 43.66 12.63 1.97
C CYS A 17 45.01 11.90 1.86
N HIS A 18 46.07 12.53 1.37
CA HIS A 18 47.39 11.88 1.23
C HIS A 18 48.03 11.42 2.56
N GLU A 19 47.59 11.94 3.72
CA GLU A 19 48.08 11.51 5.03
C GLU A 19 47.27 10.34 5.63
N CYS A 20 46.02 10.16 5.19
CA CYS A 20 45.06 9.29 5.85
C CYS A 20 44.25 8.39 4.92
N GLU A 21 44.56 8.45 3.61
CA GLU A 21 43.97 7.74 2.44
C GLU A 21 42.44 7.81 2.31
N LYS A 22 41.74 8.49 3.21
CA LYS A 22 40.28 8.66 3.18
C LYS A 22 39.85 9.52 2.01
N SER A 23 38.78 9.10 1.34
CA SER A 23 38.17 9.93 0.33
C SER A 23 37.48 11.13 0.96
N LEU A 24 37.64 12.29 0.36
CA LEU A 24 36.87 13.51 0.57
C LEU A 24 35.36 13.26 0.32
N MET A 25 35.03 12.19 -0.42
CA MET A 25 33.67 11.70 -0.62
C MET A 25 33.17 10.78 0.52
N ASP A 26 34.04 10.31 1.40
CA ASP A 26 33.66 9.46 2.52
C ASP A 26 32.95 10.29 3.59
N LEU A 27 31.74 9.87 3.95
CA LEU A 27 31.01 10.49 5.04
C LEU A 27 31.79 10.28 6.36
N PRO A 28 32.00 11.33 7.18
CA PRO A 28 32.51 11.20 8.53
C PRO A 28 31.80 10.06 9.30
N PRO A 29 32.48 9.28 10.15
CA PRO A 29 31.89 8.14 10.86
C PRO A 29 30.61 8.45 11.63
N ILE A 30 30.47 9.69 12.14
CA ILE A 30 29.26 10.20 12.79
C ILE A 30 28.08 10.28 11.82
N LEU A 31 28.31 10.74 10.59
CA LEU A 31 27.28 10.87 9.57
C LEU A 31 26.87 9.50 9.02
N VAL A 32 27.80 8.54 8.93
CA VAL A 32 27.48 7.15 8.57
C VAL A 32 26.54 6.50 9.60
N LYS A 33 26.80 6.69 10.90
CA LYS A 33 25.90 6.21 11.97
C LYS A 33 24.52 6.86 11.88
N LYS A 34 24.47 8.18 11.66
CA LYS A 34 23.21 8.92 11.48
C LYS A 34 22.42 8.41 10.27
N GLN A 35 23.09 8.16 9.14
CA GLN A 35 22.44 7.62 7.94
C GLN A 35 21.87 6.22 8.16
N ARG A 36 22.56 5.34 8.90
CA ARG A 36 22.02 4.02 9.25
C ARG A 36 20.74 4.14 10.07
N ILE A 37 20.74 5.01 11.08
CA ILE A 37 19.55 5.27 11.91
C ILE A 37 18.40 5.82 11.05
N LEU A 38 18.69 6.76 10.14
CA LEU A 38 17.68 7.31 9.22
C LEU A 38 17.08 6.22 8.32
N ASN A 39 17.91 5.38 7.70
CA ASN A 39 17.45 4.28 6.85
C ASN A 39 16.59 3.28 7.62
N GLU A 40 16.93 3.02 8.89
CA GLU A 40 16.19 2.11 9.76
C GLU A 40 14.84 2.70 10.18
N ILE A 41 14.80 4.00 10.46
CA ILE A 41 13.55 4.74 10.70
C ILE A 41 12.67 4.70 9.45
N GLU A 42 13.21 4.98 8.27
CA GLU A 42 12.46 4.94 7.00
C GLU A 42 11.87 3.55 6.74
N LYS A 43 12.67 2.50 6.95
CA LYS A 43 12.21 1.11 6.82
C LYS A 43 11.08 0.80 7.81
N ASN A 44 11.25 1.17 9.07
CA ASN A 44 10.24 0.94 10.11
C ASN A 44 8.94 1.71 9.83
N MET A 45 9.04 2.96 9.38
CA MET A 45 7.91 3.77 8.96
C MET A 45 7.19 3.16 7.75
N GLY A 46 7.93 2.60 6.79
CA GLY A 46 7.37 1.80 5.70
C GLY A 46 6.57 0.60 6.19
N ASN A 47 7.14 -0.19 7.09
CA ASN A 47 6.49 -1.39 7.65
C ASN A 47 5.22 -1.06 8.43
N ILE A 48 5.25 -0.01 9.26
CA ILE A 48 4.08 0.44 10.03
C ILE A 48 2.94 0.86 9.10
N ARG A 49 3.26 1.63 8.04
CA ARG A 49 2.28 2.03 7.03
C ARG A 49 1.67 0.81 6.35
N ASN A 50 2.49 -0.09 5.81
CA ASN A 50 1.99 -1.29 5.11
C ASN A 50 1.10 -2.15 6.01
N LYS A 51 1.52 -2.39 7.26
CA LYS A 51 0.73 -3.13 8.23
C LYS A 51 -0.61 -2.45 8.54
N LYS A 52 -0.64 -1.11 8.57
CA LYS A 52 -1.88 -0.34 8.74
C LYS A 52 -2.81 -0.51 7.53
N TYR A 53 -2.30 -0.40 6.31
CA TYR A 53 -3.09 -0.55 5.09
C TYR A 53 -3.67 -1.97 4.97
N GLU A 54 -2.84 -3.00 5.20
CA GLU A 54 -3.29 -4.40 5.18
C GLU A 54 -4.41 -4.65 6.20
N ARG A 55 -4.23 -4.18 7.45
CA ARG A 55 -5.25 -4.32 8.49
C ARG A 55 -6.55 -3.61 8.14
N LEU A 56 -6.46 -2.42 7.53
CA LEU A 56 -7.62 -1.66 7.09
C LEU A 56 -8.38 -2.40 5.98
N THR A 57 -7.67 -2.94 4.98
CA THR A 57 -8.28 -3.73 3.90
C THR A 57 -8.97 -4.98 4.43
N ILE A 58 -8.32 -5.71 5.35
CA ILE A 58 -8.93 -6.90 5.98
C ILE A 58 -10.20 -6.52 6.75
N LEU A 59 -10.19 -5.40 7.46
CA LEU A 59 -11.36 -4.93 8.21
C LEU A 59 -12.50 -4.54 7.26
N ASN A 60 -12.23 -3.75 6.22
CA ASN A 60 -13.24 -3.32 5.26
C ASN A 60 -13.89 -4.51 4.58
N ASN A 61 -13.10 -5.46 4.07
CA ASN A 61 -13.63 -6.66 3.41
C ASN A 61 -14.49 -7.51 4.35
N LYS A 62 -14.13 -7.60 5.63
CA LYS A 62 -14.95 -8.30 6.63
C LYS A 62 -16.26 -7.59 6.88
N ILE A 63 -16.23 -6.27 7.02
CA ILE A 63 -17.43 -5.45 7.22
C ILE A 63 -18.36 -5.58 6.01
N ASP A 64 -17.83 -5.49 4.79
CA ASP A 64 -18.62 -5.62 3.56
C ASP A 64 -19.34 -6.97 3.48
N VAL A 65 -18.64 -8.07 3.81
CA VAL A 65 -19.24 -9.41 3.84
C VAL A 65 -20.32 -9.50 4.93
N LEU A 66 -20.04 -9.03 6.15
CA LEU A 66 -21.00 -9.10 7.25
C LEU A 66 -22.28 -8.30 6.96
N LEU A 67 -22.13 -7.08 6.43
CA LEU A 67 -23.27 -6.24 6.05
C LEU A 67 -24.07 -6.86 4.91
N LEU A 68 -23.39 -7.42 3.91
CA LEU A 68 -24.08 -8.09 2.81
C LEU A 68 -24.83 -9.34 3.29
N THR A 69 -24.25 -10.13 4.20
CA THR A 69 -24.92 -11.30 4.78
C THR A 69 -26.17 -10.89 5.56
N ASP A 70 -26.07 -9.87 6.43
CA ASP A 70 -27.20 -9.36 7.22
C ASP A 70 -28.36 -8.89 6.33
N VAL A 71 -28.05 -8.12 5.28
CA VAL A 71 -29.06 -7.66 4.31
C VAL A 71 -29.70 -8.83 3.56
N MET A 72 -28.93 -9.84 3.17
CA MET A 72 -29.44 -11.00 2.41
C MET A 72 -30.28 -11.94 3.28
N GLU A 73 -29.90 -12.14 4.54
CA GLU A 73 -30.68 -12.91 5.52
C GLU A 73 -32.03 -12.24 5.77
N ASN A 74 -32.05 -10.94 6.07
CA ASN A 74 -33.28 -10.18 6.22
C ASN A 74 -34.13 -10.20 4.93
N TYR A 75 -33.50 -10.16 3.76
CA TYR A 75 -34.22 -10.28 2.49
C TYR A 75 -34.90 -11.65 2.34
N SER A 76 -34.26 -12.75 2.74
CA SER A 76 -34.87 -14.08 2.70
C SER A 76 -36.00 -14.22 3.72
N ASP A 77 -35.81 -13.77 4.96
CA ASP A 77 -36.82 -13.80 6.02
C ASP A 77 -38.09 -13.04 5.60
N VAL A 78 -37.92 -11.81 5.09
CA VAL A 78 -39.03 -11.00 4.56
C VAL A 78 -39.69 -11.70 3.37
N SER A 79 -38.91 -12.32 2.50
CA SER A 79 -39.42 -13.03 1.31
C SER A 79 -40.30 -14.21 1.69
N ILE A 80 -39.85 -15.04 2.64
CA ILE A 80 -40.60 -16.18 3.15
C ILE A 80 -41.85 -15.70 3.90
N LYS A 81 -41.71 -14.70 4.79
CA LYS A 81 -42.80 -14.16 5.60
C LYS A 81 -43.92 -13.54 4.74
N HIS A 82 -43.57 -12.74 3.73
CA HIS A 82 -44.56 -11.98 2.97
C HIS A 82 -45.05 -12.69 1.71
N PHE A 83 -44.20 -13.46 1.03
CA PHE A 83 -44.50 -14.05 -0.27
C PHE A 83 -44.54 -15.58 -0.25
N LYS A 84 -44.20 -16.22 0.88
CA LYS A 84 -44.07 -17.68 1.01
C LYS A 84 -43.14 -18.26 -0.07
N LEU A 85 -42.10 -17.50 -0.41
CA LEU A 85 -41.08 -17.82 -1.39
C LEU A 85 -39.72 -17.59 -0.74
N ASP A 86 -38.83 -18.56 -0.87
CA ASP A 86 -37.43 -18.38 -0.49
C ASP A 86 -36.69 -17.67 -1.63
N SER A 87 -36.10 -16.51 -1.32
CA SER A 87 -35.35 -15.71 -2.28
C SER A 87 -34.02 -16.35 -2.68
N VAL A 88 -33.48 -17.29 -1.89
CA VAL A 88 -32.21 -18.00 -2.16
C VAL A 88 -32.29 -18.86 -3.43
N HIS A 89 -33.50 -19.27 -3.84
CA HIS A 89 -33.71 -20.01 -5.08
C HIS A 89 -33.66 -19.16 -6.35
N TYR A 90 -33.45 -17.85 -6.23
CA TYR A 90 -33.45 -16.92 -7.36
C TYR A 90 -32.08 -16.28 -7.54
N TYR A 91 -31.54 -16.41 -8.76
CA TYR A 91 -30.26 -15.77 -9.11
C TYR A 91 -30.36 -14.23 -9.19
N LYS A 92 -31.55 -13.68 -9.45
CA LYS A 92 -31.77 -12.23 -9.53
C LYS A 92 -33.11 -11.83 -8.92
N THR A 93 -33.14 -10.65 -8.31
CA THR A 93 -34.35 -10.04 -7.71
C THR A 93 -35.53 -9.88 -8.68
N PRO A 94 -35.36 -9.51 -9.96
CA PRO A 94 -36.50 -9.42 -10.89
C PRO A 94 -37.20 -10.77 -11.14
N GLY A 95 -36.46 -11.88 -11.18
CA GLY A 95 -37.05 -13.22 -11.34
C GLY A 95 -37.84 -13.64 -10.09
N PHE A 96 -37.32 -13.30 -8.91
CA PHE A 96 -38.06 -13.44 -7.65
C PHE A 96 -39.35 -12.61 -7.67
N ALA A 97 -39.26 -11.32 -8.03
CA ALA A 97 -40.38 -10.39 -8.02
C ALA A 97 -41.52 -10.85 -8.96
N TRP A 98 -41.17 -11.38 -10.14
CA TRP A 98 -42.15 -11.95 -11.07
C TRP A 98 -42.95 -13.10 -10.44
N ASN A 99 -42.27 -14.05 -9.79
CA ASN A 99 -42.94 -15.18 -9.14
C ASN A 99 -43.71 -14.75 -7.88
N ALA A 100 -43.18 -13.78 -7.13
CA ALA A 100 -43.86 -13.20 -5.98
C ALA A 100 -45.17 -12.52 -6.38
N MET A 101 -45.19 -11.81 -7.51
CA MET A 101 -46.40 -11.20 -8.07
C MET A 101 -47.47 -12.25 -8.36
N HIS A 102 -47.11 -13.39 -8.98
CA HIS A 102 -48.06 -14.44 -9.33
C HIS A 102 -48.63 -15.22 -8.14
N ARG A 103 -47.96 -15.19 -6.97
CA ARG A 103 -48.41 -15.87 -5.75
C ARG A 103 -49.24 -15.00 -4.81
N LYS A 104 -49.37 -13.71 -5.12
CA LYS A 104 -50.06 -12.70 -4.30
C LYS A 104 -51.51 -12.44 -4.73
N THR A 105 -52.05 -13.26 -5.64
CA THR A 105 -53.46 -13.25 -6.07
C THR A 105 -54.20 -14.41 -5.44
#